data_AF-A0A6I7QNS6-F1
#
_entry.id   AF-A0A6I7QNS6-F1
#
_cell.length_a   1.000
_cell.length_b   1.000
_cell.length_c   1.000
_cell.angle_alpha   90.00
_cell.angle_beta   90.00
_cell.angle_gamma   90.00
#
_symmetry.space_group_name_H-M   'P 1'
#
loop_
_entity.id
_entity.type
_entity.pdbx_description
1 polymer ?
#
loop_
_entity_poly.entity_id
_entity_poly.type
_entity_poly.pdbx_seq_one_letter_code
_entity_poly.pdbx_strand_id
1 'polypeptide(L)' 'MEAIILQGGSKSNSKLLMELARKLNFKARKLSSEEMEEMGIILSIQQGLSTGLLNETEKAGFLNS' A
#
# COMPACT_ATOMS: atom_id res chain seq x y z
N MET A 1 10.59 -0.15 2.65
CA MET A 1 9.79 0.70 3.57
C MET A 1 8.53 -0.09 3.86
N GLU A 2 8.33 -0.52 5.10
CA GLU A 2 7.15 -1.32 5.46
C GLU A 2 5.99 -0.37 5.81
N ALA A 3 4.91 -0.44 5.05
CA ALA A 3 3.71 0.36 5.25
C ALA A 3 2.59 -0.56 5.70
N ILE A 4 1.90 -0.18 6.79
CA ILE A 4 0.75 -0.92 7.32
C ILE A 4 -0.52 -0.15 6.96
N ILE A 5 -1.44 -0.80 6.27
CA ILE A 5 -2.77 -0.24 5.95
C ILE A 5 -3.71 -0.61 7.09
N LEU A 6 -4.33 0.40 7.70
CA LEU A 6 -5.27 0.23 8.81
C LEU A 6 -6.66 0.72 8.39
N GLN A 7 -7.63 -0.20 8.33
CA GLN A 7 -9.02 0.14 8.07
C GLN A 7 -9.75 0.44 9.39
N GLY A 8 -9.99 1.73 9.67
CA GLY A 8 -10.71 2.16 10.86
C GLY A 8 -12.23 2.22 10.62
N GLY A 9 -13.00 1.40 11.33
CA GLY A 9 -14.48 1.40 11.24
C GLY A 9 -15.18 2.68 11.75
N SER A 10 -14.45 3.64 12.33
CA SER A 10 -15.00 4.94 12.76
C SER A 10 -13.95 6.07 12.64
N LYS A 11 -14.42 7.31 12.40
CA LYS A 11 -13.55 8.52 12.38
C LYS A 11 -12.78 8.67 13.70
N SER A 12 -13.43 8.40 14.82
CA SER A 12 -12.84 8.47 16.17
C SER A 12 -11.62 7.58 16.30
N ASN A 13 -11.71 6.35 15.79
CA ASN A 13 -10.63 5.36 15.86
C ASN A 13 -9.44 5.78 14.99
N SER A 14 -9.69 6.32 13.78
CA SER A 14 -8.62 6.81 12.91
C SER A 14 -7.81 7.95 13.55
N LYS A 15 -8.46 8.84 14.30
CA LYS A 15 -7.79 9.95 15.00
C LYS A 15 -6.87 9.42 16.10
N LEU A 16 -7.35 8.47 16.88
CA LEU A 16 -6.58 7.84 17.96
C LEU A 16 -5.32 7.13 17.41
N LEU A 17 -5.47 6.43 16.29
CA LEU A 17 -4.36 5.78 15.59
C LEU A 17 -3.32 6.78 15.07
N MET A 18 -3.75 7.92 14.51
CA MET A 18 -2.81 8.96 14.08
C MET A 18 -2.05 9.59 15.25
N GLU A 19 -2.71 9.80 16.39
CA GLU A 19 -2.03 10.31 17.59
C GLU A 19 -1.03 9.32 18.16
N LEU A 20 -1.38 8.02 18.18
CA LEU A 20 -0.47 6.98 18.60
C LEU A 20 0.77 6.91 17.68
N ALA A 21 0.55 6.94 16.35
CA ALA A 21 1.63 6.96 15.38
C ALA A 21 2.57 8.16 15.60
N ARG A 22 2.01 9.35 15.86
CA ARG A 22 2.80 10.55 16.19
C ARG A 22 3.63 10.37 17.46
N LYS A 23 3.04 9.81 18.53
CA LYS A 23 3.75 9.56 19.80
C LYS A 23 4.89 8.55 19.66
N LEU A 24 4.73 7.59 18.76
CA LEU A 24 5.72 6.56 18.47
C LEU A 24 6.71 6.97 17.35
N ASN A 25 6.69 8.23 16.90
CA ASN A 25 7.50 8.75 15.80
C ASN A 25 7.33 8.02 14.46
N PHE A 26 6.17 7.40 14.23
CA PHE A 26 5.80 6.86 12.92
C PHE A 26 5.21 7.95 12.03
N LYS A 27 5.58 7.91 10.74
CA LYS A 27 4.94 8.73 9.70
C LYS A 27 3.64 8.08 9.28
N ALA A 28 2.52 8.68 9.66
CA ALA A 28 1.18 8.25 9.25
C ALA A 28 0.51 9.34 8.41
N ARG A 29 -0.11 8.93 7.29
CA ARG A 29 -0.94 9.80 6.45
C ARG A 29 -2.29 9.13 6.21
N LYS A 30 -3.33 9.93 6.05
CA LYS A 30 -4.64 9.42 5.63
C LYS A 30 -4.64 9.29 4.11
N LEU A 31 -5.16 8.18 3.61
CA LEU A 31 -5.33 7.93 2.18
C LEU A 31 -6.78 8.24 1.76
N SER A 32 -6.95 8.78 0.55
CA SER A 32 -8.26 8.82 -0.12
C SER A 32 -8.65 7.41 -0.60
N SER A 33 -9.91 7.27 -1.03
CA SER A 33 -10.35 6.02 -1.67
C SER A 33 -9.60 5.76 -2.98
N GLU A 34 -9.39 6.79 -3.81
CA GLU A 34 -8.63 6.63 -5.06
C GLU A 34 -7.19 6.20 -4.78
N GLU A 35 -6.52 6.85 -3.82
CA GLU A 35 -5.15 6.48 -3.44
C GLU A 35 -5.05 5.05 -2.89
N MET A 36 -6.10 4.56 -2.23
CA MET A 36 -6.15 3.19 -1.71
C MET A 36 -6.31 2.16 -2.83
N GLU A 37 -7.13 2.45 -3.84
CA GLU A 37 -7.28 1.60 -5.03
C GLU A 37 -5.99 1.55 -5.85
N GLU A 38 -5.38 2.70 -6.13
CA GLU A 38 -4.09 2.78 -6.82
C GLU A 38 -3.02 1.98 -6.09
N MET A 39 -2.94 2.10 -4.76
CA MET A 39 -1.98 1.36 -3.95
C MET A 39 -2.25 -0.15 -4.00
N GLY A 40 -3.53 -0.57 -4.02
CA GLY A 40 -3.91 -1.97 -4.20
C GLY A 40 -3.48 -2.54 -5.57
N ILE A 41 -3.62 -1.76 -6.64
CA ILE A 41 -3.16 -2.13 -7.98
C ILE A 41 -1.64 -2.28 -7.99
N ILE A 42 -0.90 -1.30 -7.45
CA ILE A 42 0.56 -1.33 -7.37
C ILE A 42 1.04 -2.56 -6.59
N LEU A 43 0.43 -2.86 -5.45
CA LEU A 43 0.78 -4.03 -4.64
C LEU A 43 0.51 -5.33 -5.39
N SER A 44 -0.60 -5.42 -6.13
CA SER A 44 -0.94 -6.60 -6.93
C SER A 44 0.05 -6.81 -8.07
N ILE A 45 0.46 -5.74 -8.75
CA ILE A 45 1.50 -5.78 -9.78
C ILE A 45 2.84 -6.22 -9.18
N GLN A 46 3.25 -5.63 -8.06
CA GLN A 46 4.49 -6.00 -7.37
C GLN A 46 4.47 -7.46 -6.89
N GLN A 47 3.33 -7.94 -6.39
CA GLN A 47 3.14 -9.34 -6.07
C GLN A 47 3.30 -10.20 -7.32
N GLY A 48 2.59 -9.91 -8.42
CA GLY A 48 2.74 -10.68 -9.66
C GLY A 48 4.17 -10.73 -10.20
N LEU A 49 4.92 -9.62 -10.08
CA LEU A 49 6.32 -9.53 -10.46
C LEU A 49 7.29 -10.29 -9.54
N SER A 50 6.91 -10.54 -8.28
CA SER A 50 7.75 -11.18 -7.26
C SER A 50 7.40 -12.64 -7.01
N THR A 51 6.14 -13.04 -7.21
CA THR A 51 5.65 -14.42 -7.00
C THR A 51 5.89 -15.35 -8.19
N GLY A 52 6.51 -14.85 -9.27
CA GLY A 52 6.90 -15.68 -10.42
C GLY A 52 5.74 -16.09 -11.33
N LEU A 53 4.62 -15.34 -11.30
CA LEU A 53 3.49 -15.55 -12.22
C LEU A 53 3.83 -15.15 -13.67
N LEU A 54 4.93 -14.43 -13.87
CA LEU A 54 5.45 -14.02 -15.16
C LEU A 54 6.84 -14.65 -15.35
N ASN A 55 7.10 -15.20 -16.54
CA ASN A 55 8.46 -15.60 -16.91
C ASN A 55 9.36 -14.37 -17.14
N GLU A 56 10.68 -14.54 -17.16
CA GLU A 56 11.61 -13.40 -17.26
C GLU A 56 11.38 -12.54 -18.52
N THR A 57 10.95 -13.17 -19.62
CA THR A 57 10.67 -12.51 -20.90
C THR A 57 9.40 -11.65 -20.82
N GLU A 58 8.33 -12.18 -20.24
CA GLU A 58 7.06 -11.46 -20.01
C GLU A 58 7.23 -10.30 -19.04
N LYS A 59 8.03 -10.52 -17.99
CA LYS A 59 8.38 -9.48 -17.01
C LYS A 59 9.17 -8.33 -17.66
N ALA A 60 10.14 -8.64 -18.50
CA ALA A 60 10.90 -7.64 -19.24
C ALA A 60 10.02 -6.89 -20.25
N GLY A 61 9.06 -7.57 -20.90
CA GLY A 61 8.09 -6.93 -21.78
C GLY A 61 7.18 -5.94 -21.05
N PHE A 62 6.61 -6.35 -19.91
CA PHE A 62 5.71 -5.52 -19.10
C PHE A 62 6.38 -4.28 -18.48
N LEU A 63 7.66 -4.37 -18.12
CA LEU A 63 8.40 -3.22 -17.57
C LEU A 63 8.81 -2.18 -18.62
N ASN A 64 8.88 -2.59 -19.89
CA ASN A 64 9.31 -1.73 -21.01
C ASN A 64 8.13 -1.14 -21.82
N SER A 65 6.89 -1.51 -21.50
CA SER A 65 5.66 -0.97 -22.09
C SER A 65 5.13 0.23 -21.31
#